data_AF-A0A0P0L715-F1
#
_entry.id   AF-A0A0P0L715-F1
#
_cell.length_a   1.000
_cell.length_b   1.000
_cell.length_c   1.000
_cell.angle_alpha   90.00
_cell.angle_beta   90.00
_cell.angle_gamma   90.00
#
_symmetry.space_group_name_H-M   'P 1'
#
loop_
_entity.id
_entity.type
_entity.pdbx_description
1 polymer ?
#
loop_
_entity_poly.entity_id
_entity_poly.type
_entity_poly.pdbx_seq_one_letter_code
_entity_poly.pdbx_strand_id
1 'polypeptide(L)'
;MYTVDMNLCIMVKKKSYSEEKLNEMIVWLNNHANELPKEMQINKFAFTPNLKLTVESCIMQAKQCLGNYKMAGAFRLLQQIGENLENNK
;
A
#
# COMPACT_ATOMS: atom_id res chain seq x y z
N MET A 1 -11.48 -36.31 15.87
CA MET A 1 -10.40 -35.36 16.23
C MET A 1 -9.25 -35.76 15.32
N TYR A 2 -8.96 -35.11 14.20
CA TYR A 2 -8.39 -33.77 14.05
C TYR A 2 -8.80 -33.20 12.68
N THR A 3 -9.72 -32.23 12.66
CA THR A 3 -10.06 -31.43 11.47
C THR A 3 -9.79 -29.96 11.74
N VAL A 4 -8.62 -29.70 12.31
CA VAL A 4 -7.96 -28.41 12.39
C VAL A 4 -6.55 -28.77 11.94
N ASP A 5 -6.15 -28.49 10.70
CA ASP A 5 -5.17 -27.41 10.48
C ASP A 5 -4.97 -27.10 8.98
N MET A 6 -5.83 -27.57 8.08
CA MET A 6 -5.67 -27.26 6.65
C MET A 6 -6.29 -25.92 6.24
N ASN A 7 -7.30 -25.43 6.98
CA ASN A 7 -7.95 -24.14 6.70
C ASN A 7 -7.19 -22.91 7.23
N LEU A 8 -6.28 -23.08 8.20
CA LEU A 8 -5.43 -21.98 8.66
C LEU A 8 -4.33 -21.65 7.62
N CYS A 9 -3.89 -22.65 6.85
CA CYS A 9 -2.89 -22.47 5.81
C CYS A 9 -3.45 -21.73 4.57
N ILE A 10 -4.77 -21.78 4.33
CA ILE A 10 -5.39 -21.19 3.13
C ILE A 10 -5.84 -19.72 3.34
N MET A 11 -6.17 -19.30 4.56
CA MET A 11 -6.45 -17.87 4.85
C MET A 11 -5.21 -17.00 5.03
N VAL A 12 -4.02 -17.61 5.14
CA VAL A 12 -2.71 -16.94 5.23
C VAL A 12 -2.05 -16.84 3.84
N LYS A 13 -2.80 -17.01 2.75
CA LYS A 13 -2.49 -16.31 1.49
C LYS A 13 -2.96 -14.84 1.52
N LYS A 14 -2.96 -14.21 2.70
CA LYS A 14 -2.80 -12.75 2.75
C LYS A 14 -1.54 -12.49 1.93
N LYS A 15 -1.62 -11.64 0.90
CA LYS A 15 -0.42 -11.04 0.30
C LYS A 15 0.31 -10.32 1.44
N SER A 16 1.15 -11.05 2.16
CA SER A 16 2.07 -10.48 3.13
C SER A 16 2.95 -9.59 2.28
N TYR A 17 2.76 -8.29 2.40
CA TYR A 17 3.62 -7.33 1.74
C TYR A 17 4.99 -7.48 2.41
N SER A 18 5.94 -8.04 1.68
CA SER A 18 7.34 -8.12 2.12
C SER A 18 7.91 -6.72 2.26
N GLU A 19 8.84 -6.55 3.20
CA GLU A 19 9.60 -5.32 3.37
C GLU A 19 10.24 -4.86 2.05
N GLU A 20 10.74 -5.80 1.25
CA GLU A 20 11.31 -5.56 -0.08
C GLU A 20 10.33 -4.83 -1.01
N LYS A 21 9.10 -5.32 -1.11
CA LYS A 21 8.08 -4.72 -1.98
C LYS A 21 7.68 -3.31 -1.51
N LEU A 22 7.64 -3.10 -0.19
CA LEU A 22 7.44 -1.75 0.36
C LEU A 22 8.59 -0.83 -0.05
N ASN A 23 9.82 -1.31 0.07
CA ASN A 23 11.01 -0.55 -0.26
C ASN A 23 11.05 -0.18 -1.74
N GLU A 24 10.71 -1.10 -2.65
CA GLU A 24 10.56 -0.81 -4.08
C GLU A 24 9.53 0.30 -4.34
N MET A 25 8.35 0.21 -3.72
CA MET A 25 7.32 1.26 -3.86
C MET A 25 7.82 2.61 -3.32
N ILE A 26 8.51 2.63 -2.18
CA ILE A 26 9.08 3.85 -1.61
C ILE A 26 10.10 4.47 -2.57
N VAL A 27 11.02 3.67 -3.12
CA VAL A 27 12.04 4.16 -4.07
C VAL A 27 11.38 4.70 -5.33
N TRP A 28 10.40 3.99 -5.88
CA TRP A 28 9.67 4.43 -7.05
C TRP A 28 8.95 5.77 -6.82
N LEU A 29 8.25 5.91 -5.69
CA LEU A 29 7.53 7.13 -5.31
C LEU A 29 8.48 8.30 -5.04
N ASN A 30 9.64 8.04 -4.43
CA ASN A 30 10.67 9.07 -4.23
C ASN A 30 11.25 9.55 -5.56
N ASN A 31 11.51 8.64 -6.50
CA ASN A 31 12.02 8.99 -7.82
C ASN A 31 11.01 9.82 -8.63
N HIS A 32 9.71 9.48 -8.53
CA HIS A 32 8.63 10.20 -9.21
C HIS A 32 8.04 11.34 -8.37
N ALA A 33 8.65 11.72 -7.22
CA ALA A 33 8.04 12.66 -6.28
C ALA A 33 7.75 14.05 -6.87
N ASN A 34 8.51 14.46 -7.90
CA ASN A 34 8.30 15.72 -8.61
C ASN A 34 7.22 15.63 -9.71
N GLU A 35 6.88 14.42 -10.15
CA GLU A 35 5.84 14.15 -11.16
C GLU A 35 4.49 13.81 -10.51
N LEU A 36 4.45 13.66 -9.18
CA LEU A 36 3.22 13.43 -8.44
C LEU A 36 2.29 14.66 -8.58
N PRO A 37 1.02 14.47 -8.98
CA PRO A 37 0.04 15.54 -8.99
C PRO A 37 -0.19 16.04 -7.56
N LYS A 38 -0.60 17.32 -7.45
CA LYS A 38 -0.88 17.95 -6.16
C LYS A 38 -2.00 17.23 -5.42
N GLU A 39 -3.06 16.90 -6.14
CA GLU A 39 -4.25 16.22 -5.63
C GLU A 39 -4.59 15.01 -6.50
N MET A 40 -5.21 14.00 -5.90
CA MET A 40 -5.64 12.81 -6.62
C MET A 40 -6.85 12.17 -5.92
N GLN A 41 -7.82 11.73 -6.72
CA GLN A 41 -8.84 10.80 -6.25
C GLN A 41 -8.30 9.38 -6.35
N ILE A 42 -8.09 8.73 -5.19
CA ILE A 42 -7.52 7.39 -5.12
C ILE A 42 -8.58 6.35 -5.47
N ASN A 43 -9.78 6.52 -4.93
CA ASN A 43 -10.95 5.72 -5.26
C ASN A 43 -12.23 6.54 -5.01
N LYS A 44 -13.40 5.96 -5.27
CA LYS A 44 -14.71 6.65 -5.11
C LYS A 44 -14.95 7.23 -3.71
N PHE A 45 -14.26 6.73 -2.68
CA PHE A 45 -14.43 7.11 -1.28
C PHE A 45 -13.20 7.82 -0.69
N ALA A 46 -12.07 7.83 -1.39
CA ALA A 46 -10.81 8.34 -0.90
C ALA A 46 -10.24 9.38 -1.88
N PHE A 47 -10.28 10.63 -1.46
CA PHE A 47 -9.67 11.75 -2.15
C PHE A 47 -8.53 12.28 -1.30
N THR A 48 -7.41 12.62 -1.95
CA THR A 48 -6.31 13.32 -1.30
C THR A 48 -6.06 14.68 -1.94
N PRO A 49 -6.20 15.78 -1.18
CA PRO A 49 -5.86 17.13 -1.65
C PRO A 49 -4.34 17.38 -1.68
N ASN A 50 -3.55 16.51 -1.04
CA ASN A 50 -2.09 16.56 -1.05
C ASN A 50 -1.53 15.15 -1.14
N LEU A 51 -1.29 14.72 -2.37
CA LEU A 51 -0.83 13.37 -2.67
C LEU A 51 0.53 13.09 -2.02
N LYS A 52 1.45 14.05 -2.08
CA LYS A 52 2.80 13.92 -1.51
C LYS A 52 2.75 13.60 -0.01
N LEU A 53 2.03 14.39 0.77
CA LEU A 53 1.88 14.17 2.22
C LEU A 53 1.16 12.85 2.53
N THR A 54 0.19 12.48 1.71
CA THR A 54 -0.57 11.22 1.88
C THR A 54 0.32 10.02 1.63
N VAL A 55 1.14 10.07 0.57
CA VAL A 55 2.13 9.04 0.26
C VAL A 55 3.13 8.90 1.40
N GLU A 56 3.71 10.00 1.90
CA GLU A 56 4.65 9.98 3.02
C GLU A 56 4.02 9.37 4.28
N SER A 57 2.78 9.77 4.60
CA SER A 57 2.03 9.25 5.75
C SER A 57 1.75 7.76 5.59
N CYS A 58 1.33 7.31 4.41
CA CYS A 58 1.09 5.89 4.15
C CYS A 58 2.37 5.07 4.16
N ILE A 59 3.51 5.61 3.70
CA ILE A 59 4.81 4.94 3.81
C ILE A 59 5.17 4.74 5.28
N MET A 60 5.00 5.77 6.12
CA MET A 60 5.26 5.67 7.56
C MET A 60 4.35 4.63 8.22
N GLN A 61 3.05 4.64 7.90
CA GLN A 61 2.10 3.65 8.40
C GLN A 61 2.43 2.23 7.92
N ALA A 62 2.80 2.07 6.64
CA ALA A 62 3.18 0.79 6.07
C ALA A 62 4.42 0.22 6.75
N LYS A 63 5.44 1.05 7.01
CA LYS A 63 6.63 0.69 7.79
C LYS A 63 6.27 0.25 9.21
N GLN A 64 5.41 1.00 9.90
CA GLN A 64 4.94 0.63 11.24
C GLN A 64 4.10 -0.66 11.25
N CYS A 65 3.46 -0.98 10.13
CA CYS A 65 2.66 -2.20 9.97
C CYS A 65 3.46 -3.39 9.43
N LEU A 66 4.76 -3.25 9.15
CA LEU A 66 5.65 -4.37 8.82
C LEU A 66 5.65 -5.36 10.01
N GLY A 67 5.27 -6.61 9.74
CA GLY A 67 5.07 -7.63 10.77
C GLY A 67 3.66 -7.70 11.37
N ASN A 68 2.81 -6.68 11.18
CA ASN A 68 1.41 -6.67 11.63
C ASN A 68 0.41 -6.71 10.46
N TYR A 69 0.18 -7.92 9.96
CA TYR A 69 -0.65 -8.26 8.79
C TYR A 69 -2.15 -7.88 8.88
N LYS A 70 -2.61 -7.33 10.01
CA LYS A 70 -3.99 -6.85 10.19
C LYS A 70 -4.20 -5.43 9.66
N MET A 71 -3.14 -4.63 9.49
CA MET A 71 -3.19 -3.23 9.04
C MET A 71 -2.59 -3.03 7.64
N ALA A 72 -2.97 -3.87 6.68
CA ALA A 72 -2.58 -3.74 5.27
C ALA A 72 -3.28 -2.57 4.52
N GLY A 73 -4.06 -1.73 5.22
CA GLY A 73 -4.82 -0.64 4.62
C GLY A 73 -3.93 0.42 3.96
N ALA A 74 -2.84 0.82 4.62
CA ALA A 74 -1.88 1.78 4.09
C ALA A 74 -1.18 1.27 2.82
N PHE A 75 -0.81 -0.02 2.81
CA PHE A 75 -0.23 -0.68 1.63
C PHE A 75 -1.18 -0.70 0.45
N ARG A 76 -2.45 -1.06 0.69
CA ARG A 76 -3.47 -1.06 -0.36
C ARG A 76 -3.68 0.34 -0.94
N LEU A 77 -3.68 1.37 -0.08
CA LEU A 77 -3.82 2.76 -0.52
C LEU A 77 -2.62 3.19 -1.37
N LEU A 78 -1.39 2.88 -0.95
CA LEU A 78 -0.18 3.14 -1.76
C LEU A 78 -0.23 2.46 -3.12
N GLN A 79 -0.76 1.24 -3.19
CA GLN A 79 -0.87 0.52 -4.46
C GLN A 79 -1.86 1.19 -5.40
N GLN A 80 -3.02 1.59 -4.89
CA GLN A 80 -4.00 2.34 -5.68
C GLN A 80 -3.46 3.68 -6.17
N ILE A 81 -2.67 4.37 -5.34
CA ILE A 81 -1.98 5.59 -5.77
C ILE A 81 -1.04 5.28 -6.94
N GLY A 82 -0.19 4.25 -6.83
CA GLY A 82 0.69 3.83 -7.92
C GLY A 82 -0.06 3.49 -9.21
N GLU A 83 -1.10 2.66 -9.12
CA GLU A 83 -1.94 2.29 -10.27
C GLU A 83 -2.61 3.51 -10.90
N ASN A 84 -3.09 4.47 -10.11
CA ASN A 84 -3.70 5.68 -10.64
C ASN A 84 -2.70 6.62 -11.33
N LEU A 85 -1.44 6.63 -10.87
CA LEU A 85 -0.36 7.39 -11.50
C LEU A 85 0.04 6.76 -12.83
N GLU A 86 0.13 5.43 -12.89
CA GLU A 86 0.40 4.71 -14.15
C GLU A 86 -0.73 4.88 -15.17
N ASN A 87 -1.99 4.87 -14.72
CA ASN A 87 -3.16 5.07 -15.60
C ASN A 87 -3.37 6.53 -16.03
N ASN A 88 -2.78 7.52 -15.34
CA ASN A 88 -2.83 8.94 -15.73
C ASN A 88 -1.66 9.37 -16.62
N LYS A 89 -0.76 8.45 -16.97
CA LYS A 89 0.39 8.70 -17.85
C LYS A 89 0.00 8.53 -19.32
#